data_AF-A0A4V1F4N8-F1
#
_entry.id   AF-A0A4V1F4N8-F1
#
_cell.length_a   1.000
_cell.length_b   1.000
_cell.length_c   1.000
_cell.angle_alpha   90.00
_cell.angle_beta   90.00
_cell.angle_gamma   90.00
#
_symmetry.space_group_name_H-M   'P 1'
#
loop_
_entity.id
_entity.type
_entity.pdbx_description
1 polymer ?
#
loop_
_entity_poly.entity_id
_entity_poly.type
_entity_poly.pdbx_seq_one_letter_code
_entity_poly.pdbx_strand_id
1 'polypeptide(L)'
;TEIKNFQKDSKPYLDALGNDRIAFVSKKDPKHSALITELGKGGLSYTLKDYGKKADKALDREKSVTFQGNLKHDGVMFVDYSK
;
A
#
# COMPACT_ATOMS: atom_id res chain seq x y z
N THR A 1 8.47 -19.60 -2.63
CA THR A 1 7.64 -20.76 -2.23
C THR A 1 6.17 -20.52 -2.55
N GLU A 2 5.74 -19.26 -2.62
CA GLU A 2 4.35 -18.86 -2.87
C GLU A 2 3.79 -19.27 -4.24
N ILE A 3 4.58 -19.22 -5.32
CA ILE A 3 4.07 -19.58 -6.67
C ILE A 3 3.60 -21.05 -6.73
N LYS A 4 4.35 -21.97 -6.09
CA LYS A 4 3.96 -23.39 -6.01
C LYS A 4 2.69 -23.59 -5.18
N ASN A 5 2.53 -22.82 -4.11
CA ASN A 5 1.32 -22.88 -3.28
C ASN A 5 0.11 -22.28 -3.99
N PHE A 6 0.29 -21.19 -4.74
CA PHE A 6 -0.76 -20.59 -5.56
C PHE A 6 -1.21 -21.53 -6.69
N GLN A 7 -0.27 -22.22 -7.35
CA GLN A 7 -0.60 -23.22 -8.37
C GLN A 7 -1.31 -24.45 -7.80
N LYS A 8 -1.02 -24.81 -6.53
CA LYS A 8 -1.66 -25.94 -5.85
C LYS A 8 -3.07 -25.59 -5.35
N ASP A 9 -3.24 -24.42 -4.76
CA ASP A 9 -4.53 -23.91 -4.30
C ASP A 9 -4.55 -22.38 -4.36
N SER A 10 -5.19 -21.84 -5.40
CA SER A 10 -5.28 -20.39 -5.65
C SER A 10 -6.46 -19.73 -4.93
N LYS A 11 -7.44 -20.51 -4.48
CA LYS A 11 -8.65 -20.02 -3.78
C LYS A 11 -8.34 -19.09 -2.60
N PRO A 12 -7.49 -19.45 -1.62
CA PRO A 12 -7.25 -18.60 -0.46
C PRO A 12 -6.55 -17.29 -0.84
N TYR A 13 -5.70 -17.31 -1.86
CA TYR A 13 -5.05 -16.11 -2.38
C TYR A 13 -6.05 -15.18 -3.08
N LEU A 14 -6.91 -15.73 -3.94
CA LEU A 14 -7.92 -14.94 -4.66
C LEU A 14 -9.02 -14.43 -3.72
N ASP A 15 -9.43 -15.24 -2.74
CA ASP A 15 -10.42 -14.87 -1.73
C ASP A 15 -9.89 -13.74 -0.84
N ALA A 16 -8.66 -13.85 -0.34
CA ALA A 16 -8.04 -12.77 0.44
C ALA A 16 -7.78 -11.49 -0.39
N LEU A 17 -7.52 -11.61 -1.70
CA LEU A 17 -7.35 -10.44 -2.57
C LEU A 17 -8.69 -9.78 -2.95
N GLY A 18 -9.77 -10.56 -3.04
CA GLY A 18 -11.09 -10.10 -3.46
C GLY A 18 -11.99 -9.65 -2.31
N ASN A 19 -11.94 -10.33 -1.16
CA ASN A 19 -12.84 -10.13 -0.04
C ASN A 19 -12.17 -9.39 1.12
N ASP A 20 -10.91 -9.69 1.43
CA ASP A 20 -10.18 -9.02 2.51
C ASP A 20 -9.60 -7.66 2.09
N ARG A 21 -9.46 -6.79 3.09
CA ARG A 21 -8.67 -5.56 2.97
C ARG A 21 -7.35 -5.77 3.70
N ILE A 22 -6.28 -5.92 2.93
CA ILE A 22 -4.94 -6.20 3.44
C ILE A 22 -4.11 -4.93 3.36
N ALA A 23 -3.51 -4.52 4.47
CA ALA A 23 -2.60 -3.37 4.52
C ALA A 23 -1.22 -3.82 5.01
N PHE A 24 -0.22 -3.69 4.16
CA PHE A 24 1.18 -3.97 4.49
C PHE A 24 1.92 -2.67 4.74
N VAL A 25 2.48 -2.51 5.94
CA VAL A 25 3.38 -1.41 6.27
C VAL A 25 4.81 -1.91 6.15
N SER A 26 5.56 -1.36 5.20
CA SER A 26 6.97 -1.68 5.02
C SER A 26 7.80 -1.20 6.21
N LYS A 27 8.94 -1.86 6.43
CA LYS A 27 9.91 -1.44 7.43
C LYS A 27 10.33 0.00 7.17
N LYS A 28 10.40 0.80 8.23
CA LYS A 28 10.82 2.20 8.16
C LYS A 28 12.23 2.30 7.60
N ASP A 29 12.39 3.09 6.55
CA ASP A 29 13.69 3.48 6.02
C ASP A 29 14.44 4.35 7.06
N PRO A 30 15.79 4.43 7.04
CA PRO A 30 16.55 5.41 7.84
C PRO A 30 16.08 6.86 7.72
N LYS A 31 15.31 7.21 6.68
CA LYS A 31 14.62 8.51 6.54
C LYS A 31 13.31 8.63 7.31
N HIS A 32 12.93 7.61 8.08
CA HIS A 32 11.66 7.50 8.81
C HIS A 32 10.41 7.39 7.90
N SER A 33 10.58 7.07 6.62
CA SER A 33 9.46 6.85 5.70
C SER A 33 9.04 5.38 5.70
N ALA A 34 7.74 5.10 5.55
CA ALA A 34 7.23 3.76 5.34
C ALA A 34 6.33 3.71 4.10
N LEU A 35 6.48 2.65 3.32
CA LEU A 35 5.58 2.34 2.21
C LEU A 35 4.44 1.46 2.71
N ILE A 36 3.23 1.98 2.63
CA ILE A 36 2.00 1.25 2.94
C ILE A 36 1.44 0.74 1.62
N THR A 37 1.24 -0.57 1.50
CA THR A 37 0.59 -1.19 0.35
C THR A 37 -0.74 -1.74 0.80
N GLU A 38 -1.83 -1.20 0.27
CA GLU A 38 -3.19 -1.64 0.54
C GLU A 38 -3.72 -2.41 -0.66
N LEU A 39 -4.22 -3.62 -0.41
CA LEU A 39 -4.96 -4.43 -1.37
C LEU A 39 -6.38 -4.59 -0.83
N GLY A 40 -7.38 -4.26 -1.64
CA GLY A 40 -8.77 -4.43 -1.24
C GLY A 40 -9.70 -4.41 -2.44
N LYS A 41 -10.64 -5.38 -2.48
CA LYS A 41 -11.62 -5.54 -3.57
C LYS A 41 -10.98 -5.57 -4.97
N GLY A 42 -9.78 -6.16 -5.09
CA GLY A 42 -9.02 -6.18 -6.34
C GLY A 42 -8.30 -4.88 -6.71
N GLY A 43 -8.47 -3.81 -5.92
CA GLY A 43 -7.72 -2.56 -6.06
C GLY A 43 -6.39 -2.61 -5.32
N LEU A 44 -5.37 -1.98 -5.92
CA LEU A 44 -4.04 -1.83 -5.35
C LEU A 44 -3.77 -0.35 -5.11
N SER A 45 -3.40 -0.01 -3.87
CA SER A 45 -3.03 1.34 -3.47
C SER A 45 -1.68 1.34 -2.76
N TYR A 46 -0.84 2.32 -3.09
CA TYR A 46 0.47 2.54 -2.51
C TYR A 46 0.52 3.90 -1.84
N THR A 47 0.62 3.93 -0.52
CA THR A 47 0.76 5.16 0.26
C THR A 47 2.19 5.25 0.78
N LEU A 48 2.96 6.24 0.29
CA LEU A 48 4.23 6.59 0.89
C LEU A 48 3.98 7.60 2.01
N LYS A 49 4.23 7.18 3.25
CA LYS A 49 4.06 8.02 4.43
C LYS A 49 5.41 8.35 5.05
N ASP A 50 5.73 9.64 5.09
CA ASP A 50 6.93 10.13 5.77
C ASP A 50 6.61 10.44 7.24
N TYR A 51 7.26 9.75 8.18
CA TYR A 51 6.99 9.94 9.62
C TYR A 51 7.90 10.97 10.28
N GLY A 52 8.80 11.62 9.54
CA GLY A 52 9.71 12.63 10.07
C GLY A 52 10.65 12.14 11.18
N LYS A 53 11.64 12.98 11.52
CA LYS A 53 12.68 12.62 12.51
C LYS A 53 12.27 12.85 13.97
N LYS A 54 11.10 13.43 14.26
CA LYS A 54 10.70 13.83 15.63
C LYS A 54 9.18 13.79 15.82
N ALA A 55 8.73 13.06 16.85
CA ALA A 55 7.33 12.98 17.27
C ALA A 55 6.86 14.17 18.14
N ASP A 56 7.55 15.32 18.08
CA ASP A 56 7.36 16.44 19.03
C ASP A 56 6.56 17.63 18.50
N LYS A 57 5.98 17.52 17.30
CA LYS A 57 4.96 18.47 16.86
C LYS A 57 3.83 17.69 16.24
N ALA A 58 2.68 17.69 16.89
CA ALA A 58 1.39 17.24 16.37
C ALA A 58 0.89 18.04 15.13
N LEU A 59 1.81 18.72 14.43
CA LEU A 59 1.63 19.61 13.30
C LEU A 59 2.81 19.53 12.32
N ASP A 60 3.73 18.57 12.46
CA ASP A 60 4.73 18.30 11.43
C ASP A 60 3.98 17.73 10.23
N ARG A 61 4.11 18.43 9.11
CA ARG A 61 3.28 18.32 7.91
C ARG A 61 3.45 16.92 7.32
N GLU A 62 2.67 15.97 7.80
CA GLU A 62 2.66 14.58 7.35
C GLU A 62 2.42 14.58 5.83
N LYS A 63 3.51 14.45 5.07
CA LYS A 63 3.45 14.31 3.62
C LYS A 63 3.17 12.85 3.34
N SER A 64 1.93 12.58 2.97
CA SER A 64 1.52 11.30 2.43
C SER A 64 1.21 11.49 0.96
N VAL A 65 1.73 10.58 0.15
CA VAL A 65 1.37 10.47 -1.25
C VAL A 65 0.81 9.09 -1.45
N THR A 66 -0.44 9.02 -1.90
CA THR A 66 -1.17 7.78 -2.15
C THR A 66 -1.40 7.64 -3.65
N PHE A 67 -0.90 6.56 -4.22
CA PHE A 67 -1.12 6.15 -5.59
C PHE A 67 -2.19 5.06 -5.58
N GLN A 68 -3.29 5.24 -6.28
CA GLN A 68 -4.38 4.26 -6.33
C GLN A 68 -4.68 3.86 -7.77
N GLY A 69 -4.96 2.57 -7.96
CA GLY A 69 -5.33 2.01 -9.27
C GLY A 69 -4.14 1.43 -10.04
N ASN A 70 -4.44 0.82 -11.18
CA ASN A 70 -3.47 0.08 -11.96
C ASN A 70 -3.42 0.60 -13.40
N LEU A 71 -2.38 1.39 -13.73
CA LEU A 71 -2.22 1.94 -15.07
C LEU A 71 -2.18 0.86 -16.18
N LYS A 72 -1.70 -0.35 -15.87
CA LYS A 72 -1.61 -1.45 -16.86
C LYS A 72 -2.94 -2.18 -17.09
N HIS A 73 -3.83 -2.24 -16.10
CA HIS A 73 -5.12 -2.94 -16.21
C HIS A 73 -6.28 -1.98 -16.42
N ASP A 74 -6.32 -0.88 -15.69
CA ASP A 74 -7.40 0.12 -15.72
C ASP A 74 -7.11 1.29 -16.68
N GLY A 75 -5.85 1.44 -17.14
CA GLY A 75 -5.45 2.57 -17.99
C GLY A 75 -5.41 3.93 -17.28
N VAL A 76 -5.75 3.97 -15.99
CA VAL A 76 -5.78 5.17 -15.15
C VAL A 76 -5.06 4.91 -13.83
N MET A 77 -4.40 5.94 -13.30
CA MET A 77 -3.80 5.94 -11.97
C MET A 77 -4.13 7.27 -11.29
N PHE A 78 -4.67 7.18 -10.09
CA PHE A 78 -4.99 8.34 -9.25
C PHE A 78 -3.80 8.62 -8.32
N VAL A 79 -3.43 9.89 -8.20
CA VAL A 79 -2.36 10.34 -7.30
C VAL A 79 -2.96 11.35 -6.33
N ASP A 80 -3.13 10.92 -5.09
CA ASP A 80 -3.55 11.76 -3.98
C ASP A 80 -2.31 12.23 -3.22
N TYR A 81 -2.17 13.53 -3.01
CA TYR A 81 -1.08 14.10 -2.23
C TYR A 81 -1.64 15.05 -1.17
N SER A 82 -1.14 14.94 0.07
CA SER A 82 -1.42 15.92 1.10
C SER A 82 -0.63 17.22 0.84
N LYS A 83 -1.29 18.38 0.98
CA LYS A 83 -0.74 19.71 0.65
C LYS A 83 -0.13 20.42 1.87
#